data_AF-C1MVU5-F1
#
_entry.id   AF-C1MVU5-F1
#
_cell.length_a   1.000
_cell.length_b   1.000
_cell.length_c   1.000
_cell.angle_alpha   90.00
_cell.angle_beta   90.00
_cell.angle_gamma   90.00
#
_symmetry.space_group_name_H-M   'P 1'
#
loop_
_entity.id
_entity.type
_entity.pdbx_description
1 polymer ?
#
loop_
_entity_poly.entity_id
_entity_poly.type
_entity_poly.pdbx_seq_one_letter_code
_entity_poly.pdbx_strand_id
1 'polypeptide(L)'
;PFNARHATQQAAIVSLMASAGLVEETRPRGPGTEAAAAAAAAVARPPVYVELGAGRGYLSHFLCEAYGPRDVVLVERRTYRNKAERSIRREPTTAENPGSDPAAAVVCERLKVDIKDLDVAGVGVVDGRDVVFTGKHLCGGATDLALRSVFGRRSTSDGSGDGDGDGDGDGDGDGDGDGDGDGSGSGDGGGFGGTKITFTTKGVAIATCCHHRCDWRAYVNKAFVKRLGFKSAEFALLAKMSSWATDG
;
A
#
# COMPACT_ATOMS: atom_id res chain seq x y z
N PRO A 1 -18.16 -4.93 -13.42
CA PRO A 1 -19.30 -4.98 -12.48
C PRO A 1 -19.14 -3.92 -11.39
N PHE A 2 -19.72 -2.74 -11.61
CA PHE A 2 -19.69 -1.63 -10.69
C PHE A 2 -20.76 -1.87 -9.62
N ASN A 3 -20.36 -2.29 -8.41
CA ASN A 3 -21.27 -2.44 -7.28
C ASN A 3 -21.38 -1.07 -6.59
N ALA A 4 -22.59 -0.55 -6.41
CA ALA A 4 -22.84 0.74 -5.77
C ALA A 4 -22.16 0.86 -4.40
N ARG A 5 -22.14 -0.20 -3.59
CA ARG A 5 -21.47 -0.20 -2.28
C ARG A 5 -19.96 0.05 -2.41
N HIS A 6 -19.30 -0.59 -3.39
CA HIS A 6 -17.87 -0.38 -3.63
C HIS A 6 -17.58 1.03 -4.14
N ALA A 7 -18.50 1.63 -4.90
CA ALA A 7 -18.38 2.99 -5.39
C ALA A 7 -18.53 4.00 -4.25
N THR A 8 -19.53 3.83 -3.39
CA THR A 8 -19.71 4.67 -2.20
C THR A 8 -18.50 4.61 -1.27
N GLN A 9 -17.93 3.41 -1.06
CA GLN A 9 -16.70 3.27 -0.27
C GLN A 9 -15.51 4.03 -0.88
N GLN A 10 -15.32 3.93 -2.21
CA GLN A 10 -14.25 4.67 -2.90
C GLN A 10 -14.46 6.18 -2.78
N ALA A 11 -15.68 6.65 -3.00
CA ALA A 11 -16.04 8.06 -2.88
C ALA A 11 -15.80 8.58 -1.45
N ALA A 12 -16.22 7.83 -0.42
CA ALA A 12 -16.02 8.24 0.96
C ALA A 12 -14.53 8.38 1.32
N ILE A 13 -13.70 7.40 0.95
CA ILE A 13 -12.25 7.42 1.21
C ILE A 13 -11.60 8.61 0.50
N VAL A 14 -11.85 8.76 -0.80
CA VAL A 14 -11.22 9.83 -1.59
C VAL A 14 -11.71 11.21 -1.15
N SER A 15 -12.99 11.38 -0.80
CA SER A 15 -13.50 12.63 -0.23
C SER A 15 -12.84 12.97 1.10
N LEU A 16 -12.63 12.00 1.99
CA LEU A 16 -11.89 12.22 3.24
C LEU A 16 -10.45 12.61 2.99
N MET A 17 -9.78 11.97 2.02
CA MET A 17 -8.42 12.34 1.62
C MET A 17 -8.38 13.81 1.14
N ALA A 18 -9.33 14.24 0.32
CA ALA A 18 -9.44 15.62 -0.12
C ALA A 18 -9.71 16.59 1.04
N SER A 19 -10.66 16.27 1.94
CA SER A 19 -10.94 17.08 3.13
C SER A 19 -9.75 17.19 4.07
N ALA A 20 -8.87 16.18 4.11
CA ALA A 20 -7.64 16.20 4.88
C ALA A 20 -6.46 16.88 4.16
N GLY A 21 -6.66 17.43 2.96
CA GLY A 21 -5.60 18.07 2.16
C GLY A 21 -4.58 17.09 1.57
N LEU A 22 -4.91 15.79 1.51
CA LEU A 22 -4.06 14.76 0.92
C LEU A 22 -4.21 14.64 -0.59
N VAL A 23 -5.31 15.16 -1.14
CA VAL A 23 -5.55 15.20 -2.58
C VAL A 23 -5.85 16.63 -2.97
N GLU A 24 -5.13 17.11 -3.97
CA GLU A 24 -5.36 18.42 -4.58
C GLU A 24 -6.15 18.21 -5.87
N GLU A 25 -7.13 19.08 -6.12
CA GLU A 25 -7.94 19.03 -7.32
C GLU A 25 -7.11 19.58 -8.48
N THR A 26 -6.57 18.70 -9.32
CA THR A 26 -5.76 19.10 -10.49
C THR A 26 -6.61 19.31 -11.74
N ARG A 27 -7.90 18.96 -11.68
CA ARG A 27 -8.86 19.09 -12.78
C ARG A 27 -9.95 20.10 -12.41
N PRO A 28 -10.16 21.18 -13.18
CA PRO A 28 -11.23 22.12 -12.89
C PRO A 28 -12.61 21.44 -13.01
N ARG A 29 -13.43 21.55 -11.97
CA ARG A 29 -14.84 21.15 -12.01
C ARG A 29 -15.67 22.30 -12.61
N GLY A 30 -16.12 22.10 -13.85
CA GLY A 30 -17.08 22.98 -14.53
C GLY A 30 -16.45 24.03 -15.46
N PRO A 31 -17.25 24.66 -16.34
CA PRO A 31 -16.79 25.73 -17.21
C PRO A 31 -16.58 27.01 -16.37
N GLY A 32 -15.33 27.36 -16.06
CA GLY A 32 -15.02 28.71 -15.55
C GLY A 32 -14.04 28.87 -14.38
N THR A 33 -13.12 27.94 -14.10
CA THR A 33 -12.08 28.21 -13.07
C THR A 33 -10.66 28.13 -13.64
N GLU A 34 -10.28 29.14 -14.41
CA GLU A 34 -8.87 29.39 -14.79
C GLU A 34 -7.94 29.42 -13.55
N ALA A 35 -8.47 29.82 -12.39
CA ALA A 35 -7.76 29.80 -11.11
C ALA A 35 -7.42 28.38 -10.59
N ALA A 36 -8.28 27.38 -10.81
CA ALA A 36 -8.02 26.00 -10.41
C ALA A 36 -7.01 25.31 -11.35
N ALA A 37 -7.09 25.62 -12.65
CA ALA A 37 -6.10 25.19 -13.63
C ALA A 37 -4.72 25.82 -13.37
N ALA A 38 -4.67 27.10 -12.96
CA ALA A 38 -3.45 27.79 -12.58
C ALA A 38 -2.85 27.24 -11.26
N ALA A 39 -3.68 26.92 -10.25
CA ALA A 39 -3.22 26.30 -9.01
C ALA A 39 -2.69 24.88 -9.24
N ALA A 40 -3.34 24.08 -10.09
CA ALA A 40 -2.88 22.75 -10.50
C ALA A 40 -1.57 22.79 -11.31
N ALA A 41 -1.37 23.85 -12.11
CA ALA A 41 -0.14 24.11 -12.84
C ALA A 41 0.99 24.64 -11.92
N ALA A 42 0.66 25.24 -10.78
CA ALA A 42 1.62 25.84 -9.84
C ALA A 42 2.35 24.81 -8.95
N VAL A 43 1.85 23.58 -8.83
CA VAL A 43 2.55 22.51 -8.09
C VAL A 43 3.68 21.98 -8.97
N ALA A 44 4.90 22.47 -8.75
CA ALA A 44 6.09 22.13 -9.54
C ALA A 44 6.34 20.60 -9.65
N ARG A 45 5.92 19.82 -8.63
CA ARG A 45 5.94 18.35 -8.63
C ARG A 45 4.72 17.81 -7.85
N PRO A 46 3.64 17.34 -8.51
CA PRO A 46 2.46 16.84 -7.79
C PRO A 46 2.80 15.62 -6.92
N PRO A 47 1.99 15.29 -5.90
CA PRO A 47 2.25 14.09 -5.09
C PRO A 47 2.11 12.80 -5.90
N VAL A 48 2.84 11.77 -5.49
CA VAL A 48 2.68 10.39 -5.96
C VAL A 48 1.72 9.65 -5.03
N TYR A 49 0.73 8.96 -5.60
CA TYR A 49 -0.25 8.21 -4.82
C TYR A 49 0.09 6.73 -4.84
N VAL A 50 0.30 6.13 -3.65
CA VAL A 50 0.65 4.72 -3.51
C VAL A 50 -0.53 3.97 -2.90
N GLU A 51 -1.19 3.11 -3.70
CA GLU A 51 -2.27 2.24 -3.22
C GLU A 51 -1.69 0.93 -2.67
N LEU A 52 -1.72 0.80 -1.35
CA LEU A 52 -1.31 -0.39 -0.61
C LEU A 52 -2.44 -1.44 -0.64
N GLY A 53 -2.12 -2.66 -1.05
CA GLY A 53 -3.11 -3.73 -1.18
C GLY A 53 -4.12 -3.45 -2.29
N ALA A 54 -3.63 -2.98 -3.43
CA ALA A 54 -4.46 -2.42 -4.49
C ALA A 54 -5.47 -3.41 -5.08
N GLY A 55 -5.23 -4.73 -4.97
CA GLY A 55 -6.05 -5.74 -5.63
C GLY A 55 -6.20 -5.44 -7.13
N ARG A 56 -7.41 -5.06 -7.54
CA ARG A 56 -7.73 -4.68 -8.93
C ARG A 56 -7.43 -3.21 -9.29
N GLY A 57 -7.06 -2.36 -8.33
CA GLY A 57 -6.69 -0.94 -8.55
C GLY A 57 -7.87 0.04 -8.67
N TYR A 58 -9.06 -0.34 -8.22
CA TYR A 58 -10.25 0.50 -8.42
C TYR A 58 -10.29 1.76 -7.55
N LEU A 59 -9.63 1.76 -6.38
CA LEU A 59 -9.57 2.98 -5.56
C LEU A 59 -8.73 4.06 -6.26
N SER A 60 -7.56 3.69 -6.77
CA SER A 60 -6.74 4.55 -7.62
C SER A 60 -7.45 4.97 -8.90
N HIS A 61 -8.20 4.07 -9.55
CA HIS A 61 -9.01 4.45 -10.70
C HIS A 61 -10.02 5.55 -10.37
N PHE A 62 -10.74 5.41 -9.25
CA PHE A 62 -11.67 6.43 -8.79
C PHE A 62 -10.96 7.76 -8.47
N LEU A 63 -9.79 7.69 -7.82
CA LEU A 63 -8.96 8.87 -7.54
C LEU A 63 -8.51 9.57 -8.84
N CYS A 64 -8.08 8.80 -9.85
CA CYS A 64 -7.70 9.29 -11.18
C CYS A 64 -8.85 10.02 -11.88
N GLU A 65 -10.05 9.43 -11.87
CA GLU A 65 -11.23 10.04 -12.48
C GLU A 65 -11.68 11.32 -11.77
N ALA A 66 -11.66 11.31 -10.42
CA ALA A 66 -12.24 12.37 -9.62
C ALA A 66 -11.30 13.57 -9.42
N TYR A 67 -9.98 13.34 -9.33
CA TYR A 67 -9.02 14.39 -8.95
C TYR A 67 -7.83 14.53 -9.91
N GLY A 68 -7.65 13.63 -10.88
CA GLY A 68 -6.59 13.74 -11.90
C GLY A 68 -5.13 13.70 -11.42
N PRO A 69 -4.72 12.86 -10.44
CA PRO A 69 -3.30 12.66 -10.15
C PRO A 69 -2.51 12.22 -11.39
N ARG A 70 -1.23 12.62 -11.47
CA ARG A 70 -0.34 12.26 -12.58
C ARG A 70 0.40 10.95 -12.38
N ASP A 71 0.75 10.62 -11.14
CA ASP A 71 1.60 9.47 -10.82
C ASP A 71 0.95 8.60 -9.74
N VAL A 72 0.75 7.33 -10.06
CA VAL A 72 0.13 6.34 -9.16
C VAL A 72 0.94 5.05 -9.15
N VAL A 73 1.17 4.50 -7.96
CA VAL A 73 1.81 3.20 -7.73
C VAL A 73 0.82 2.25 -7.07
N LEU A 74 0.62 1.08 -7.64
CA LEU A 74 -0.26 0.03 -7.12
C LEU A 74 0.59 -1.08 -6.50
N VAL A 75 0.48 -1.29 -5.20
CA VAL A 75 1.21 -2.36 -4.49
C VAL A 75 0.27 -3.52 -4.23
N GLU A 76 0.60 -4.70 -4.76
CA GLU A 76 -0.22 -5.88 -4.56
C GLU A 76 0.59 -7.17 -4.74
N ARG A 77 0.53 -8.07 -3.76
CA ARG A 77 1.23 -9.37 -3.79
C ARG A 77 0.67 -10.36 -4.82
N ARG A 78 -0.63 -10.28 -5.13
CA ARG A 78 -1.33 -11.23 -6.02
C ARG A 78 -1.50 -10.68 -7.43
N THR A 79 -1.70 -11.60 -8.38
CA THR A 79 -2.08 -11.22 -9.75
C THR A 79 -3.59 -11.35 -9.93
N TYR A 80 -4.23 -10.29 -10.42
CA TYR A 80 -5.66 -10.25 -10.68
C TYR A 80 -5.96 -10.14 -12.17
N ARG A 81 -7.11 -10.67 -12.60
CA ARG A 81 -7.71 -10.39 -13.93
C ARG A 81 -8.56 -9.12 -13.85
N ASN A 82 -8.75 -8.45 -14.99
CA ASN A 82 -9.54 -7.21 -15.10
C ASN A 82 -9.03 -6.10 -14.19
N LYS A 83 -7.72 -5.86 -14.27
CA LYS A 83 -7.01 -4.80 -13.57
C LYS A 83 -7.40 -3.43 -14.14
N ALA A 84 -7.52 -2.42 -13.27
CA ALA A 84 -7.95 -1.09 -13.66
C ALA A 84 -6.86 -0.28 -14.39
N GLU A 85 -5.61 -0.76 -14.44
CA GLU A 85 -4.49 -0.05 -15.09
C GLU A 85 -4.78 0.39 -16.52
N ARG A 86 -5.54 -0.38 -17.32
CA ARG A 86 -5.90 0.04 -18.68
C ARG A 86 -6.81 1.28 -18.72
N SER A 87 -7.60 1.49 -17.68
CA SER A 87 -8.48 2.64 -17.53
C SER A 87 -7.79 3.79 -16.78
N ILE A 88 -6.75 3.48 -15.99
CA ILE A 88 -5.94 4.48 -15.27
C ILE A 88 -4.89 5.09 -16.21
N ARG A 89 -4.15 4.26 -16.94
CA ARG A 89 -3.09 4.73 -17.86
C ARG A 89 -3.73 5.59 -18.92
N ARG A 90 -3.22 6.81 -19.02
CA ARG A 90 -3.56 7.76 -20.06
C ARG A 90 -2.25 8.20 -20.69
N GLU A 91 -2.11 7.93 -21.98
CA GLU A 91 -0.94 8.33 -22.74
C GLU A 91 -0.96 9.84 -22.97
N PRO A 92 0.20 10.50 -23.00
CA PRO A 92 0.30 11.92 -23.36
C PRO A 92 -0.12 12.14 -24.81
N THR A 93 -0.52 13.37 -25.11
CA THR A 93 -0.83 13.80 -26.48
C THR A 93 0.39 13.63 -27.37
N THR A 94 0.25 12.82 -28.40
CA THR A 94 1.23 12.68 -29.48
C THR A 94 0.65 13.25 -30.78
N ALA A 95 1.51 13.47 -31.78
CA ALA A 95 1.07 13.82 -33.13
C ALA A 95 0.09 12.78 -33.72
N GLU A 96 0.16 11.53 -33.24
CA GLU A 96 -0.71 10.42 -33.63
C GLU A 96 -2.04 10.40 -32.87
N ASN A 97 -2.17 11.19 -31.78
CA ASN A 97 -3.38 11.24 -30.96
C ASN A 97 -3.73 12.69 -30.52
N PRO A 98 -4.03 13.59 -31.47
CA PRO A 98 -4.11 15.04 -31.28
C PRO A 98 -5.31 15.54 -30.44
N GLY A 99 -6.15 14.64 -29.92
CA GLY A 99 -7.33 14.97 -29.10
C GLY A 99 -7.20 14.68 -27.60
N SER A 100 -6.07 14.14 -27.15
CA SER A 100 -5.83 13.92 -25.71
C SER A 100 -5.30 15.20 -25.06
N ASP A 101 -5.66 15.44 -23.80
CA ASP A 101 -5.16 16.58 -23.02
C ASP A 101 -3.72 16.25 -22.54
N PRO A 102 -2.69 17.05 -22.89
CA PRO A 102 -1.32 16.78 -22.50
C PRO A 102 -1.09 16.85 -20.98
N ALA A 103 -1.98 17.50 -20.24
CA ALA A 103 -1.98 17.50 -18.77
C ALA A 103 -2.69 16.27 -18.16
N ALA A 104 -3.34 15.43 -18.97
CA ALA A 104 -4.12 14.27 -18.54
C ALA A 104 -3.35 12.94 -18.59
N ALA A 105 -2.06 12.96 -18.94
CA ALA A 105 -1.23 11.76 -18.91
C ALA A 105 -1.10 11.26 -17.46
N VAL A 106 -1.36 9.96 -17.26
CA VAL A 106 -1.28 9.32 -15.94
C VAL A 106 -0.33 8.13 -16.02
N VAL A 107 0.78 8.24 -15.30
CA VAL A 107 1.71 7.15 -15.05
C VAL A 107 1.13 6.26 -13.98
N CYS A 108 0.97 4.98 -14.30
CA CYS A 108 0.53 3.97 -13.36
C CYS A 108 1.56 2.84 -13.31
N GLU A 109 2.23 2.66 -12.19
CA GLU A 109 3.13 1.53 -11.97
C GLU A 109 2.43 0.49 -11.08
N ARG A 110 2.65 -0.81 -11.32
CA ARG A 110 2.18 -1.85 -10.39
C ARG A 110 3.34 -2.70 -9.91
N LEU A 111 3.56 -2.69 -8.60
CA LEU A 111 4.56 -3.49 -7.92
C LEU A 111 3.92 -4.80 -7.43
N LYS A 112 4.44 -5.92 -7.90
CA LYS A 112 4.05 -7.26 -7.40
C LYS A 112 4.90 -7.63 -6.19
N VAL A 113 4.55 -7.07 -5.03
CA VAL A 113 5.29 -7.24 -3.78
C VAL A 113 4.31 -7.32 -2.61
N ASP A 114 4.65 -8.08 -1.57
CA ASP A 114 3.90 -8.04 -0.31
C ASP A 114 4.21 -6.75 0.44
N ILE A 115 3.22 -6.17 1.11
CA ILE A 115 3.36 -4.87 1.80
C ILE A 115 4.44 -4.95 2.88
N LYS A 116 4.62 -6.14 3.50
CA LYS A 116 5.68 -6.37 4.49
C LYS A 116 7.09 -6.24 3.91
N ASP A 117 7.26 -6.48 2.62
CA ASP A 117 8.54 -6.46 1.91
C ASP A 117 8.68 -5.19 1.05
N LEU A 118 7.71 -4.27 1.12
CA LEU A 118 7.71 -3.05 0.32
C LEU A 118 8.77 -2.07 0.82
N ASP A 119 9.75 -1.81 -0.04
CA ASP A 119 10.67 -0.69 0.10
C ASP A 119 10.26 0.47 -0.82
N VAL A 120 9.60 1.48 -0.27
CA VAL A 120 9.18 2.67 -1.04
C VAL A 120 10.39 3.45 -1.56
N ALA A 121 11.53 3.42 -0.86
CA ALA A 121 12.76 4.04 -1.34
C ALA A 121 13.40 3.25 -2.50
N GLY A 122 12.90 2.06 -2.84
CA GLY A 122 13.27 1.35 -4.06
C GLY A 122 12.47 1.79 -5.29
N VAL A 123 11.47 2.66 -5.13
CA VAL A 123 10.51 2.99 -6.19
C VAL A 123 10.91 4.31 -6.87
N GLY A 124 11.44 4.23 -8.09
CA GLY A 124 12.01 5.40 -8.78
C GLY A 124 11.07 6.60 -8.92
N VAL A 125 9.77 6.38 -9.13
CA VAL A 125 8.80 7.48 -9.32
C VAL A 125 8.62 8.36 -8.08
N VAL A 126 8.98 7.89 -6.88
CA VAL A 126 8.83 8.68 -5.64
C VAL A 126 9.99 9.64 -5.36
N ASP A 127 11.07 9.60 -6.14
CA ASP A 127 12.29 10.34 -5.80
C ASP A 127 12.12 11.86 -5.80
N GLY A 128 12.42 12.49 -4.66
CA GLY A 128 12.21 13.89 -4.35
C GLY A 128 10.74 14.34 -4.42
N ARG A 129 9.78 13.42 -4.24
CA ARG A 129 8.34 13.70 -4.29
C ARG A 129 7.69 13.63 -2.91
N ASP A 130 6.59 14.35 -2.77
CA ASP A 130 5.60 14.07 -1.75
C ASP A 130 4.84 12.78 -2.10
N VAL A 131 4.64 11.92 -1.11
CA VAL A 131 3.97 10.63 -1.27
C VAL A 131 2.76 10.56 -0.36
N VAL A 132 1.62 10.18 -0.95
CA VAL A 132 0.38 9.94 -0.23
C VAL A 132 0.04 8.46 -0.35
N PHE A 133 -0.07 7.80 0.79
CA PHE A 133 -0.42 6.38 0.84
C PHE A 133 -1.91 6.23 1.01
N THR A 134 -2.52 5.33 0.25
CA THR A 134 -3.94 5.00 0.37
C THR A 134 -4.14 3.50 0.35
N GLY A 135 -5.22 3.00 0.92
CA GLY A 135 -5.53 1.58 0.86
C GLY A 135 -6.90 1.28 1.41
N LYS A 136 -7.56 0.28 0.84
CA LYS A 136 -8.84 -0.22 1.33
C LYS A 136 -8.75 -1.70 1.68
N HIS A 137 -9.53 -2.08 2.68
CA HIS A 137 -9.54 -3.44 3.23
C HIS A 137 -8.21 -3.88 3.85
N LEU A 138 -7.30 -2.96 4.12
CA LEU A 138 -6.10 -3.25 4.90
C LEU A 138 -6.50 -3.32 6.37
N CYS A 139 -6.65 -4.52 6.89
CA CYS A 139 -7.11 -4.81 8.25
C CYS A 139 -6.20 -5.82 8.94
N GLY A 140 -6.26 -5.85 10.27
CA GLY A 140 -5.36 -6.67 11.08
C GLY A 140 -3.91 -6.32 10.78
N GLY A 141 -3.05 -7.34 10.67
CA GLY A 141 -1.63 -7.14 10.39
C GLY A 141 -1.32 -6.38 9.09
N ALA A 142 -2.23 -6.36 8.10
CA ALA A 142 -2.00 -5.60 6.88
C ALA A 142 -1.95 -4.08 7.14
N THR A 143 -2.70 -3.59 8.14
CA THR A 143 -2.63 -2.18 8.56
C THR A 143 -1.28 -1.87 9.19
N ASP A 144 -0.80 -2.72 10.10
CA ASP A 144 0.47 -2.53 10.77
C ASP A 144 1.64 -2.59 9.79
N LEU A 145 1.63 -3.56 8.88
CA LEU A 145 2.62 -3.69 7.81
C LEU A 145 2.62 -2.46 6.89
N ALA A 146 1.45 -1.92 6.56
CA ALA A 146 1.33 -0.68 5.81
C ALA A 146 1.93 0.51 6.57
N LEU A 147 1.62 0.67 7.86
CA LEU A 147 2.18 1.78 8.65
C LEU A 147 3.70 1.64 8.82
N ARG A 148 4.22 0.42 8.99
CA ARG A 148 5.67 0.15 9.05
C ARG A 148 6.37 0.44 7.73
N SER A 149 5.79 0.07 6.59
CA SER A 149 6.39 0.39 5.28
C SER A 149 6.34 1.90 4.96
N VAL A 150 5.34 2.62 5.49
CA VAL A 150 5.19 4.07 5.31
C VAL A 150 6.08 4.91 6.23
N PHE A 151 6.23 4.50 7.51
CA PHE A 151 6.88 5.32 8.54
C PHE A 151 8.13 4.69 9.16
N GLY A 152 8.33 3.38 9.02
CA GLY A 152 9.38 2.60 9.72
C GLY A 152 10.81 2.87 9.27
N ARG A 153 11.04 3.85 8.39
CA ARG A 153 12.38 4.23 7.87
C ARG A 153 12.73 5.70 8.10
N ARG A 154 12.32 6.27 9.24
CA ARG A 154 13.03 7.45 9.76
C ARG A 154 14.34 6.95 10.40
N SER A 155 15.46 7.32 9.78
CA SER A 155 16.84 7.17 10.28
C SER A 155 17.53 5.82 10.01
N THR A 156 18.47 5.82 9.06
CA THR A 156 19.60 4.89 9.07
C THR A 156 20.56 5.30 10.19
N SER A 157 20.32 4.80 11.39
CA SER A 157 21.30 4.52 12.43
C SER A 157 20.51 3.80 13.51
N ASP A 158 20.56 2.47 13.49
CA ASP A 158 20.58 1.60 14.67
C ASP A 158 20.33 0.18 14.16
N GLY A 159 21.41 -0.60 14.16
CA GLY A 159 21.33 -2.02 13.96
C GLY A 159 20.62 -2.65 15.15
N SER A 160 19.37 -3.07 14.94
CA SER A 160 18.74 -4.11 15.74
C SER A 160 18.14 -5.10 14.77
N GLY A 161 18.89 -6.18 14.53
CA GLY A 161 18.39 -7.35 13.83
C GLY A 161 17.39 -8.06 14.73
N ASP A 162 16.10 -7.86 14.48
CA ASP A 162 15.06 -8.72 15.04
C ASP A 162 14.88 -9.90 14.09
N GLY A 163 15.72 -10.91 14.30
CA GLY A 163 15.53 -12.23 13.72
C GLY A 163 14.34 -12.93 14.39
N ASP A 164 13.15 -12.74 13.83
CA ASP A 164 11.98 -13.57 14.16
C ASP A 164 12.13 -14.94 13.44
N GLY A 165 13.04 -15.76 13.96
CA GLY A 165 13.10 -17.18 13.64
C GLY A 165 11.98 -17.93 14.36
N ASP A 166 10.77 -17.89 13.83
CA ASP A 166 9.68 -18.77 14.25
C ASP A 166 9.89 -20.15 13.59
N GLY A 167 10.76 -20.96 14.20
CA GLY A 167 10.86 -22.39 13.88
C GLY A 167 9.70 -23.15 14.51
N ASP A 168 8.65 -23.39 13.75
CA ASP A 168 7.57 -24.32 14.14
C ASP A 168 8.06 -25.75 13.86
N GLY A 169 8.74 -26.34 14.84
CA GLY A 169 9.13 -27.75 14.83
C GLY A 169 7.97 -28.63 15.27
N ASP A 170 7.15 -29.10 14.34
CA ASP A 170 6.21 -30.20 14.57
C ASP A 170 6.98 -31.53 14.43
N GLY A 171 7.57 -31.99 15.54
CA GLY A 171 8.34 -33.24 15.59
C GLY A 171 7.49 -34.44 15.97
N ASP A 172 6.83 -35.06 14.99
CA ASP A 172 6.38 -36.46 15.07
C ASP A 172 7.14 -37.23 13.97
N GLY A 173 8.32 -37.78 14.31
CA GLY A 173 9.15 -38.53 13.39
C GLY A 173 10.00 -39.56 14.11
N ASP A 174 9.64 -40.84 13.92
CA ASP A 174 10.49 -41.97 14.24
C ASP A 174 11.82 -41.87 13.46
N GLY A 175 12.93 -42.34 14.06
CA GLY A 175 14.28 -42.38 13.45
C GLY A 175 14.30 -43.06 12.07
N ASP A 176 15.28 -42.80 11.20
CA ASP A 176 16.70 -43.07 11.42
C ASP A 176 17.59 -41.98 10.82
N GLY A 177 18.63 -41.57 11.56
CA GLY A 177 19.56 -40.53 11.15
C GLY A 177 20.79 -41.09 10.45
N ASP A 178 21.07 -40.58 9.25
CA ASP A 178 22.41 -40.44 8.69
C ASP A 178 22.57 -38.98 8.26
N GLY A 179 23.34 -38.22 9.04
CA GLY A 179 23.55 -36.79 8.85
C GLY A 179 24.87 -36.50 8.16
N ASP A 180 24.79 -36.00 6.93
CA ASP A 180 25.88 -35.28 6.28
C ASP A 180 25.44 -33.81 6.15
N GLY A 181 26.06 -32.95 6.96
CA GLY A 181 25.84 -31.51 6.92
C GLY A 181 26.97 -30.81 6.16
N ASP A 182 26.65 -30.19 5.02
CA ASP A 182 27.50 -29.23 4.33
C ASP A 182 26.86 -27.83 4.34
N GLY A 183 27.11 -27.10 5.43
CA GLY A 183 26.78 -25.68 5.50
C GLY A 183 27.70 -24.85 4.60
N SER A 184 27.24 -24.43 3.43
CA SER A 184 27.83 -23.29 2.70
C SER A 184 26.91 -22.08 2.77
N GLY A 185 27.15 -21.23 3.76
CA GLY A 185 26.62 -19.88 3.79
C GLY A 185 27.33 -19.02 2.75
N SER A 186 26.60 -18.58 1.72
CA SER A 186 27.03 -17.47 0.85
C SER A 186 25.78 -16.66 0.53
N GLY A 187 25.61 -15.59 1.31
CA GLY A 187 24.65 -14.53 1.01
C GLY A 187 25.46 -13.26 0.84
N ASP A 188 25.90 -13.02 -0.38
CA ASP A 188 26.63 -11.82 -0.78
C ASP A 188 25.80 -10.58 -0.42
N GLY A 189 26.38 -9.75 0.45
CA GLY A 189 25.91 -8.39 0.72
C GLY A 189 26.11 -7.53 -0.51
N GLY A 190 25.22 -7.64 -1.48
CA GLY A 190 25.12 -6.77 -2.64
C GLY A 190 24.64 -5.38 -2.20
N GLY A 191 25.56 -4.54 -1.73
CA GLY A 191 25.33 -3.12 -1.56
C GLY A 191 25.07 -2.49 -2.93
N PHE A 192 23.80 -2.25 -3.25
CA PHE A 192 23.44 -1.47 -4.43
C PHE A 192 23.88 -0.02 -4.21
N GLY A 193 24.99 0.37 -4.84
CA GLY A 193 25.47 1.76 -4.95
C GLY A 193 24.58 2.65 -5.83
N GLY A 194 23.26 2.52 -5.72
CA GLY A 194 22.30 3.44 -6.31
C GLY A 194 22.19 4.69 -5.46
N THR A 195 22.03 5.85 -6.11
CA THR A 195 21.65 7.10 -5.44
C THR A 195 20.47 6.83 -4.51
N LYS A 196 20.62 7.16 -3.21
CA LYS A 196 19.56 6.93 -2.22
C LYS A 196 18.34 7.77 -2.60
N ILE A 197 17.30 7.12 -3.12
CA ILE A 197 16.02 7.74 -3.43
C ILE A 197 15.45 8.33 -2.13
N THR A 198 14.95 9.56 -2.20
CA THR A 198 14.37 10.26 -1.05
C THR A 198 12.92 10.62 -1.34
N PHE A 199 12.05 10.64 -0.34
CA PHE A 199 10.67 11.09 -0.50
C PHE A 199 10.13 11.61 0.84
N THR A 200 9.06 12.40 0.79
CA THR A 200 8.37 12.91 1.98
C THR A 200 6.99 12.28 2.08
N THR A 201 6.68 11.63 3.20
CA THR A 201 5.33 11.15 3.45
C THR A 201 4.42 12.33 3.80
N LYS A 202 3.56 12.75 2.86
CA LYS A 202 2.55 13.81 3.07
C LYS A 202 1.39 13.31 3.93
N GLY A 203 1.01 12.04 3.78
CA GLY A 203 0.03 11.42 4.66
C GLY A 203 -0.39 10.02 4.23
N VAL A 204 -1.27 9.43 5.04
CA VAL A 204 -1.81 8.08 4.84
C VAL A 204 -3.32 8.07 5.07
N ALA A 205 -4.05 7.39 4.19
CA ALA A 205 -5.48 7.17 4.32
C ALA A 205 -5.80 5.68 4.14
N ILE A 206 -6.09 4.99 5.24
CA ILE A 206 -6.37 3.55 5.23
C ILE A 206 -7.80 3.30 5.69
N ALA A 207 -8.59 2.63 4.86
CA ALA A 207 -9.88 2.08 5.26
C ALA A 207 -9.71 0.63 5.70
N THR A 208 -9.78 0.40 7.01
CA THR A 208 -9.80 -0.94 7.59
C THR A 208 -11.15 -1.61 7.32
N CYS A 209 -11.17 -2.86 6.89
CA CYS A 209 -12.40 -3.64 6.86
C CYS A 209 -12.41 -4.69 7.98
N CYS A 210 -13.52 -4.80 8.70
CA CYS A 210 -13.64 -5.72 9.82
C CYS A 210 -13.90 -7.16 9.35
N HIS A 211 -13.28 -7.65 8.27
CA HIS A 211 -13.60 -9.01 7.77
C HIS A 211 -12.87 -10.13 8.56
N HIS A 212 -12.42 -9.82 9.77
CA HIS A 212 -11.78 -10.75 10.72
C HIS A 212 -10.65 -11.58 10.12
N ARG A 213 -9.86 -10.97 9.23
CA ARG A 213 -8.72 -11.61 8.55
C ARG A 213 -7.40 -11.48 9.32
N CYS A 214 -7.44 -10.94 10.54
CA CYS A 214 -6.28 -10.90 11.42
C CYS A 214 -6.08 -12.28 12.05
N ASP A 215 -4.98 -12.95 11.71
CA ASP A 215 -4.54 -14.19 12.34
C ASP A 215 -3.40 -13.91 13.34
N TRP A 216 -3.10 -14.89 14.18
CA TRP A 216 -2.08 -14.74 15.22
C TRP A 216 -0.70 -14.37 14.65
N ARG A 217 -0.37 -14.90 13.47
CA ARG A 217 0.91 -14.65 12.81
C ARG A 217 1.05 -13.19 12.40
N ALA A 218 -0.01 -12.62 11.84
CA ALA A 218 -0.05 -11.24 11.38
C ALA A 218 -0.28 -10.22 12.50
N TYR A 219 -0.77 -10.64 13.66
CA TYR A 219 -1.05 -9.75 14.79
C TYR A 219 0.24 -9.24 15.44
N VAL A 220 0.41 -7.92 15.49
CA VAL A 220 1.67 -7.32 15.95
C VAL A 220 1.82 -7.21 17.46
N ASN A 221 0.72 -7.14 18.22
CA ASN A 221 0.77 -6.91 19.67
C ASN A 221 0.58 -8.21 20.48
N LYS A 222 1.30 -9.28 20.09
CA LYS A 222 1.22 -10.61 20.74
C LYS A 222 1.41 -10.52 22.26
N ALA A 223 2.26 -9.60 22.73
CA ALA A 223 2.51 -9.38 24.16
C ALA A 223 1.25 -8.94 24.93
N PHE A 224 0.40 -8.10 24.34
CA PHE A 224 -0.87 -7.70 24.97
C PHE A 224 -1.80 -8.90 25.19
N VAL A 225 -1.98 -9.74 24.17
CA VAL A 225 -2.83 -10.93 24.25
C VAL A 225 -2.28 -11.93 25.28
N LYS A 226 -0.97 -12.19 25.25
CA LYS A 226 -0.30 -13.06 26.24
C LYS A 226 -0.44 -12.54 27.67
N ARG A 227 -0.30 -11.23 27.88
CA ARG A 227 -0.45 -10.60 29.21
C ARG A 227 -1.87 -10.74 29.78
N LEU A 228 -2.88 -10.80 28.92
CA LEU A 228 -4.25 -11.08 29.33
C LEU A 228 -4.51 -12.58 29.65
N GLY A 229 -3.48 -13.43 29.53
CA GLY A 229 -3.57 -14.86 29.81
C GLY A 229 -3.99 -15.72 28.63
N PHE A 230 -4.18 -15.14 27.44
CA PHE A 230 -4.60 -15.88 26.25
C PHE A 230 -3.41 -16.45 25.47
N LYS A 231 -3.61 -17.64 24.90
CA LYS A 231 -2.65 -18.36 24.06
C LYS A 231 -2.85 -18.02 22.58
N SER A 232 -1.83 -18.30 21.77
CA SER A 232 -1.88 -18.13 20.31
C SER A 232 -3.07 -18.87 19.66
N ALA A 233 -3.33 -20.10 20.09
CA ALA A 233 -4.44 -20.93 19.61
C ALA A 233 -5.83 -20.33 19.92
N GLU A 234 -5.94 -19.51 20.97
CA GLU A 234 -7.20 -18.89 21.40
C GLU A 234 -7.47 -17.56 20.67
N PHE A 235 -6.47 -17.02 19.96
CA PHE A 235 -6.59 -15.74 19.26
C PHE A 235 -7.71 -15.74 18.21
N ALA A 236 -7.91 -16.88 17.53
CA ALA A 236 -8.99 -17.01 16.56
C ALA A 236 -10.39 -16.89 17.20
N LEU A 237 -10.54 -17.27 18.47
CA LEU A 237 -11.78 -17.09 19.24
C LEU A 237 -11.95 -15.63 19.65
N LEU A 238 -10.88 -14.98 20.12
CA LEU A 238 -10.89 -13.55 20.46
C LEU A 238 -11.31 -12.69 19.26
N ALA A 239 -10.73 -12.95 18.07
CA ALA A 239 -11.08 -12.24 16.84
C ALA A 239 -12.56 -12.41 16.44
N LYS A 240 -13.12 -13.62 16.64
CA LYS A 240 -14.55 -13.89 16.43
C LYS A 240 -15.45 -13.27 17.49
N MET A 241 -15.00 -13.13 18.72
CA MET A 241 -15.79 -12.45 19.77
C MET A 241 -15.81 -10.94 19.56
N SER A 242 -14.69 -10.34 19.12
CA SER A 242 -14.63 -8.91 18.82
C SER A 242 -15.52 -8.52 17.63
N SER A 243 -15.84 -9.45 16.73
CA SER A 243 -16.71 -9.17 15.58
C SER A 243 -18.12 -8.78 15.97
N TRP A 244 -18.66 -9.41 17.01
CA TRP A 244 -20.01 -9.13 17.51
C TRP A 244 -20.15 -7.72 18.08
N ALA A 245 -19.03 -7.08 18.45
CA ALA A 245 -19.01 -5.69 18.91
C ALA A 245 -18.85 -4.67 17.76
N THR A 246 -18.55 -5.13 16.54
CA THR A 246 -18.25 -4.27 15.38
C THR A 246 -19.18 -4.49 14.17
N ASP A 247 -19.97 -5.56 14.17
CA ASP A 247 -20.95 -5.87 13.14
C ASP A 247 -22.37 -5.50 13.63
N GLY A 248 -22.85 -4.35 13.13
CA GLY A 248 -24.27 -4.06 12.91
C GLY A 248 -24.54 -4.02 11.40
#